data_AF-A0A7C1HQ25-F1
#
_entry.id   AF-A0A7C1HQ25-F1
#
_cell.length_a   1.000
_cell.length_b   1.000
_cell.length_c   1.000
_cell.angle_alpha   90.00
_cell.angle_beta   90.00
_cell.angle_gamma   90.00
#
_symmetry.space_group_name_H-M   'P 1'
#
loop_
_entity.id
_entity.type
_entity.pdbx_description
1 polymer ?
#
loop_
_entity_poly.entity_id
_entity_poly.type
_entity_poly.pdbx_seq_one_letter_code
_entity_poly.pdbx_strand_id
1 'polypeptide(L)' 'ARAVVKFFSELFGLDESMFRPVGYGETRPVATNNTAEGRKLNRRVTIRIRASAWE' A
#
# COMPACT_ATOMS: atom_id res chain seq x y z
N ALA A 1 2.08 -5.64 0.85
CA ALA A 1 0.71 -5.29 0.40
C ALA A 1 -0.34 -6.19 1.07
N ARG A 2 -0.34 -7.52 0.83
CA ARG A 2 -1.35 -8.45 1.37
C ARG A 2 -1.53 -8.41 2.90
N ALA A 3 -0.43 -8.30 3.66
CA ALA A 3 -0.50 -8.17 5.11
C ALA A 3 -1.31 -6.94 5.59
N VAL A 4 -1.29 -5.83 4.83
CA VAL A 4 -2.05 -4.62 5.17
C VAL A 4 -3.55 -4.82 4.89
N VAL A 5 -3.90 -5.54 3.82
CA VAL A 5 -5.30 -5.93 3.55
C VAL A 5 -5.83 -6.79 4.68
N LYS A 6 -5.07 -7.80 5.10
CA LYS A 6 -5.42 -8.68 6.21
C LYS A 6 -5.62 -7.89 7.52
N PHE A 7 -4.73 -6.96 7.83
CA PHE A 7 -4.89 -6.05 8.98
C PHE A 7 -6.22 -5.28 8.95
N PHE A 8 -6.62 -4.76 7.78
CA PHE A 8 -7.90 -4.06 7.64
C PHE A 8 -9.13 -4.98 7.79
N SER A 9 -9.06 -6.19 7.24
CA SER A 9 -10.14 -7.16 7.37
C SER A 9 -10.28 -7.64 8.82
N GLU A 10 -9.18 -8.02 9.47
CA GLU A 10 -9.21 -8.59 10.82
C GLU A 10 -9.56 -7.56 11.91
N LEU A 11 -9.03 -6.34 11.84
CA LEU A 11 -9.25 -5.34 12.91
C LEU A 11 -10.44 -4.42 12.66
N PHE A 12 -10.81 -4.19 11.40
CA PHE A 12 -11.86 -3.22 11.03
C PHE A 12 -13.03 -3.86 10.28
N GLY A 13 -13.02 -5.18 10.06
CA GLY A 13 -14.11 -5.89 9.40
C GLY A 13 -14.33 -5.49 7.94
N LEU A 14 -13.34 -4.88 7.29
CA LEU A 14 -13.44 -4.47 5.90
C LEU A 14 -13.38 -5.69 4.98
N ASP A 15 -14.31 -5.78 4.03
CA ASP A 15 -14.34 -6.85 3.04
C ASP A 15 -13.07 -6.82 2.17
N GLU A 16 -12.37 -7.95 2.11
CA GLU A 16 -11.13 -8.09 1.32
C GLU A 16 -11.34 -7.78 -0.18
N SER A 17 -12.55 -7.98 -0.71
CA SER A 17 -12.91 -7.73 -2.11
C SER A 17 -12.84 -6.24 -2.48
N MET A 18 -12.89 -5.33 -1.50
CA MET A 18 -12.68 -3.89 -1.73
C MET A 18 -11.23 -3.54 -2.08
N PHE A 19 -10.29 -4.45 -1.81
CA PHE A 19 -8.87 -4.19 -1.95
C PHE A 19 -8.27 -4.88 -3.19
N ARG A 20 -7.36 -4.15 -3.86
CA ARG A 20 -6.47 -4.71 -4.88
C ARG A 20 -5.02 -4.56 -4.44
N PRO A 21 -4.44 -5.55 -3.72
CA PRO A 21 -3.05 -5.48 -3.30
C PRO A 21 -2.10 -5.64 -4.51
N VAL A 22 -1.15 -4.71 -4.68
CA VAL A 22 -0.13 -4.77 -5.73
C VAL A 22 1.26 -4.59 -5.11
N GLY A 23 2.23 -5.41 -5.54
CA GLY A 23 3.63 -5.29 -5.15
C GLY A 23 4.47 -4.68 -6.28
N TYR A 24 5.02 -3.49 -6.06
CA TYR A 24 5.88 -2.81 -7.04
C TYR A 24 7.38 -3.10 -6.85
N GLY A 25 7.77 -3.81 -5.79
CA GLY A 25 9.18 -3.99 -5.43
C GLY A 25 9.90 -2.65 -5.33
N GLU A 26 11.06 -2.55 -5.98
CA GLU A 26 11.92 -1.37 -5.94
C GLU A 26 11.65 -0.36 -7.07
N THR A 27 10.70 -0.66 -7.97
CA THR A 27 10.49 0.09 -9.23
C THR A 27 9.84 1.47 -9.04
N ARG A 28 9.37 1.80 -7.83
CA ARG A 28 8.68 3.08 -7.51
C ARG A 28 9.21 3.73 -6.22
N PRO A 29 10.49 4.14 -6.21
CA PRO A 29 11.08 4.81 -5.06
C PRO A 29 10.49 6.21 -4.86
N VAL A 30 10.46 6.68 -3.61
CA VAL A 30 10.14 8.08 -3.24
C VAL A 30 11.36 8.83 -2.73
N ALA A 31 12.44 8.11 -2.43
CA ALA A 31 13.73 8.65 -2.06
C ALA A 31 14.85 7.84 -2.74
N THR A 32 16.07 8.37 -2.76
CA THR A 32 17.23 7.65 -3.32
C THR A 32 17.48 6.33 -2.57
N ASN A 33 17.81 5.26 -3.30
CA ASN A 33 18.24 3.99 -2.69
C ASN A 33 19.69 4.04 -2.19
N ASN A 34 20.43 5.11 -2.50
CA ASN A 34 21.86 5.21 -2.18
C ASN A 34 22.12 5.48 -0.69
N THR A 35 21.13 6.02 0.05
CA THR A 35 21.26 6.30 1.49
C THR A 35 20.43 5.34 2.33
N ALA A 36 20.85 5.11 3.59
CA ALA A 36 20.10 4.25 4.51
C ALA A 36 18.73 4.83 4.83
N GLU A 37 18.67 6.16 4.97
CA GLU A 37 17.47 6.96 5.21
C GLU A 37 16.50 6.83 4.03
N GLY A 38 17.01 6.96 2.80
CA GLY A 38 16.19 6.84 1.60
C GLY A 38 15.62 5.44 1.41
N ARG A 39 16.42 4.38 1.67
CA ARG A 39 15.92 3.00 1.69
C ARG A 39 14.84 2.80 2.76
N LYS A 40 14.98 3.42 3.94
CA LYS A 40 13.97 3.36 5.00
C LYS A 40 12.65 4.00 4.55
N LEU A 41 12.70 5.15 3.88
CA LEU A 41 11.52 5.81 3.30
C LEU A 41 10.86 4.98 2.18
N ASN A 42 11.66 4.26 1.40
CA ASN A 42 11.15 3.42 0.31
C ASN A 42 10.44 2.15 0.80
N ARG A 43 10.77 1.63 1.99
CA ARG A 43 10.09 0.48 2.62
C ARG A 43 8.72 0.89 3.17
N ARG A 44 7.72 0.99 2.28
CA ARG A 44 6.36 1.44 2.62
C ARG A 44 5.28 0.68 1.87
N VAL A 45 4.04 0.85 2.33
CA VAL A 45 2.82 0.52 1.59
C VAL A 45 2.05 1.83 1.36
N THR A 46 1.51 2.04 0.16
CA THR A 46 0.66 3.19 -0.17
C THR A 46 -0.75 2.71 -0.46
N ILE A 47 -1.74 3.35 0.14
CA ILE A 47 -3.17 3.08 -0.08
C ILE A 47 -3.70 4.15 -1.04
N ARG A 48 -4.40 3.73 -2.09
CA ARG A 48 -5.06 4.63 -3.05
C ARG A 48 -6.54 4.31 -3.07
N ILE A 49 -7.36 5.27 -2.67
CA ILE A 49 -8.82 5.15 -2.66
C ILE A 49 -9.33 5.71 -3.98
N ARG A 50 -10.16 4.94 -4.68
CA ARG A 50 -10.91 5.40 -5.85
C ARG A 50 -12.37 5.43 -5.46
N ALA A 51 -12.92 6.63 -5.28
CA ALA A 51 -14.36 6.79 -5.16
C ALA A 51 -14.93 6.91 -6.58
N SER A 52 -15.88 6.04 -6.93
CA SER A 52 -16.85 6.38 -7.97
C SER A 52 -17.89 7.28 -7.30
N ALA A 53 -17.99 8.53 -7.73
CA ALA A 53 -19.21 9.29 -7.49
C ALA A 53 -20.33 8.52 -8.20
N TRP A 54 -21.42 8.27 -7.48
CA TRP A 54 -22.65 7.75 -8.08
C TRP A 54 -23.18 8.88 -8.98
N GLU A 55 -23.48 8.60 -10.25
CA GLU A 55 -24.29 9.48 -11.10
C GLU A 55 -25.76 9.43 -10.67
#